data_AF-X1KMG2-F1
#
_entry.id   AF-X1KMG2-F1
#
_cell.length_a   1.000
_cell.length_b   1.000
_cell.length_c   1.000
_cell.angle_alpha   90.00
_cell.angle_beta   90.00
_cell.angle_gamma   90.00
#
_symmetry.space_group_name_H-M   'P 1'
#
loop_
_entity.id
_entity.type
_entity.pdbx_description
1 polymer ?
#
loop_
_entity_poly.entity_id
_entity_poly.type
_entity_poly.pdbx_seq_one_letter_code
_entity_poly.pdbx_strand_id
1 'polypeptide(L)' 'MTKQIGKILAIDDNEDILFAIKLLLKPHVEIIDTLNNPQNIPDYVRTGNYDVVLLDMNFTKDAISGQEGFD' A
#
# COMPACT_ATOMS: atom_id res chain seq x y z
N MET A 1 -4.84 -24.42 -12.99
CA MET A 1 -4.80 -23.43 -11.89
C MET A 1 -4.16 -22.18 -12.45
N THR A 2 -4.85 -21.03 -12.39
CA THR A 2 -4.27 -19.75 -12.78
C THR A 2 -3.17 -19.40 -11.78
N LYS A 3 -1.95 -19.19 -12.26
CA LYS A 3 -0.84 -18.72 -11.42
C LYS A 3 -1.23 -17.31 -10.94
N GLN A 4 -1.24 -17.10 -9.62
CA GLN A 4 -1.32 -15.74 -9.08
C GLN A 4 -0.01 -15.04 -9.42
N ILE A 5 -0.10 -13.87 -10.04
CA ILE A 5 1.04 -13.09 -10.53
C ILE A 5 0.95 -11.73 -9.87
N GLY A 6 2.08 -11.21 -9.42
CA GLY A 6 2.20 -9.84 -8.95
C GLY A 6 2.45 -9.73 -7.45
N LYS A 7 3.37 -8.85 -7.08
CA LYS A 7 3.67 -8.44 -5.72
C LYS A 7 3.13 -7.04 -5.48
N ILE A 8 2.27 -6.92 -4.49
CA ILE A 8 1.65 -5.65 -4.11
C ILE A 8 2.17 -5.21 -2.76
N LEU A 9 2.47 -3.91 -2.64
CA LEU A 9 2.70 -3.24 -1.36
C LEU A 9 1.52 -2.28 -1.10
N ALA A 10 0.79 -2.48 -0.01
CA ALA A 10 -0.25 -1.57 0.45
C ALA A 10 0.26 -0.71 1.62
N ILE A 11 0.00 0.59 1.57
CA ILE A 11 0.53 1.57 2.51
C ILE A 11 -0.60 2.49 2.94
N ASP A 12 -0.88 2.51 4.24
CA ASP A 12 -2.00 3.21 4.86
C ASP A 12 -1.70 3.31 6.37
N ASP A 13 -1.99 4.43 7.03
CA ASP A 13 -1.73 4.58 8.46
C ASP A 13 -2.79 3.87 9.34
N ASN A 14 -3.89 3.40 8.72
CA ASN A 14 -4.94 2.64 9.36
C ASN A 14 -4.76 1.12 9.16
N GLU A 15 -4.45 0.41 10.25
CA GLU A 15 -4.25 -1.04 10.23
C GLU A 15 -5.49 -1.84 9.82
N ASP A 16 -6.71 -1.34 10.09
CA ASP A 16 -7.95 -2.01 9.68
C ASP A 16 -8.13 -1.98 8.16
N ILE A 17 -7.73 -0.89 7.50
CA ILE A 17 -7.73 -0.77 6.05
C ILE A 17 -6.70 -1.73 5.45
N LEU A 18 -5.47 -1.73 5.98
CA LEU A 18 -4.42 -2.67 5.56
C LEU A 18 -4.87 -4.13 5.69
N PHE A 19 -5.54 -4.47 6.80
CA PHE A 19 -6.07 -5.81 7.03
C PHE A 19 -7.14 -6.19 6.01
N ALA A 20 -8.08 -5.29 5.73
CA ALA A 20 -9.12 -5.50 4.72
C ALA A 20 -8.52 -5.71 3.31
N ILE A 21 -7.58 -4.86 2.90
CA ILE A 21 -6.87 -4.97 1.60
C ILE A 21 -6.14 -6.31 1.52
N LYS A 22 -5.45 -6.71 2.59
CA LYS A 22 -4.72 -7.98 2.64
C LYS A 22 -5.66 -9.17 2.48
N LEU A 23 -6.79 -9.19 3.18
CA LEU A 23 -7.78 -10.26 3.05
C LEU A 23 -8.39 -10.31 1.64
N LEU A 24 -8.68 -9.13 1.06
CA LEU A 24 -9.24 -9.01 -0.27
C LEU A 24 -8.27 -9.54 -1.34
N LEU A 25 -6.99 -9.18 -1.28
CA LEU A 25 -6.03 -9.45 -2.36
C LEU A 25 -5.31 -10.80 -2.23
N LYS A 26 -5.20 -11.36 -1.02
CA LYS A 26 -4.49 -12.64 -0.78
C LYS A 26 -4.91 -13.80 -1.70
N PRO A 27 -6.17 -13.94 -2.16
CA PRO A 27 -6.55 -15.00 -3.12
C PRO A 27 -6.16 -14.72 -4.58
N HIS A 28 -5.72 -13.50 -4.90
CA HIS A 28 -5.57 -12.99 -6.27
C HIS A 28 -4.12 -12.70 -6.67
N VAL A 29 -3.22 -12.49 -5.72
CA VAL A 29 -1.84 -12.02 -5.97
C VAL A 29 -0.79 -12.92 -5.33
N GLU A 30 0.41 -12.94 -5.89
CA GLU A 30 1.50 -13.78 -5.37
C GLU A 30 1.93 -13.35 -3.97
N ILE A 31 2.07 -12.04 -3.76
CA ILE A 31 2.46 -11.44 -2.48
C ILE A 31 1.65 -10.16 -2.27
N ILE A 32 1.16 -9.98 -1.04
CA ILE A 32 0.61 -8.71 -0.55
C ILE A 32 1.29 -8.37 0.78
N ASP A 33 2.14 -7.36 0.75
CA ASP A 33 2.75 -6.76 1.93
C ASP A 33 2.01 -5.49 2.32
N THR A 34 2.02 -5.19 3.61
CA THR A 34 1.33 -4.04 4.20
C THR A 34 2.31 -3.23 5.03
N LEU A 35 2.22 -1.90 4.94
CA LEU A 35 3.07 -1.00 5.69
C LEU A 35 2.25 0.14 6.28
N ASN A 36 2.31 0.29 7.61
CA ASN A 36 1.61 1.36 8.34
C ASN A 36 2.48 2.58 8.65
N ASN A 37 3.79 2.49 8.43
CA ASN A 37 4.73 3.55 8.76
C ASN A 37 5.43 4.12 7.52
N PRO A 38 5.26 5.42 7.23
CA PRO A 38 5.90 6.09 6.11
C PRO A 38 7.39 5.99 5.96
N GLN A 39 8.09 5.95 7.09
CA GLN A 39 9.55 6.01 7.05
C GLN A 39 10.16 4.75 6.45
N ASN A 40 9.40 3.67 6.35
CA ASN A 40 9.87 2.38 5.85
C ASN A 40 9.65 2.20 4.34
N ILE A 41 8.86 3.07 3.66
CA ILE A 41 8.61 2.94 2.21
C ILE A 41 9.91 2.79 1.42
N PRO A 42 10.96 3.63 1.62
CA PRO A 42 12.15 3.57 0.77
C PRO A 42 12.86 2.22 0.84
N ASP A 43 12.84 1.56 2.00
CA ASP A 43 13.48 0.26 2.19
C ASP A 43 12.68 -0.86 1.54
N TYR A 44 11.35 -0.82 1.69
CA TYR A 44 10.45 -1.79 1.08
C TYR A 44 10.47 -1.67 -0.44
N VAL A 45 10.33 -0.47 -1.00
CA VAL A 45 10.31 -0.26 -2.46
C VAL A 45 11.66 -0.66 -3.10
N ARG A 46 12.77 -0.36 -2.44
CA ARG A 46 14.12 -0.68 -2.94
C ARG A 46 14.43 -2.18 -2.96
N THR A 47 13.85 -2.96 -2.05
CA THR A 47 14.20 -4.37 -1.86
C THR A 47 13.12 -5.35 -2.29
N GLY A 48 11.86 -4.95 -2.24
CA GLY A 48 10.70 -5.83 -2.42
C GLY A 48 10.38 -6.17 -3.88
N ASN A 49 10.88 -5.40 -4.86
CA ASN A 49 10.55 -5.55 -6.28
C ASN A 49 9.03 -5.66 -6.50
N TYR A 50 8.28 -4.68 -5.99
CA TYR A 50 6.82 -4.64 -6.12
C TYR A 50 6.39 -4.24 -7.53
N ASP A 51 5.36 -4.89 -8.04
CA ASP A 51 4.75 -4.57 -9.35
C ASP A 51 3.75 -3.42 -9.23
N VAL A 52 3.08 -3.33 -8.07
CA VAL A 52 2.09 -2.29 -7.75
C VAL A 52 2.26 -1.83 -6.31
N VAL A 53 2.15 -0.52 -6.11
CA VAL A 53 2.08 0.10 -4.79
C VAL A 53 0.71 0.77 -4.64
N LEU A 54 -0.04 0.40 -3.61
CA LEU A 54 -1.25 1.08 -3.17
C LEU A 54 -0.85 2.03 -2.05
N LEU A 55 -0.94 3.34 -2.29
CA LEU A 55 -0.55 4.38 -1.33
C LEU A 55 -1.77 5.25 -1.05
N ASP A 56 -2.18 5.32 0.22
CA ASP A 56 -3.21 6.28 0.63
C ASP A 56 -2.65 7.72 0.58
N MET A 57 -3.44 8.66 0.05
CA MET A 57 -3.03 10.06 -0.15
C MET A 57 -2.89 10.83 1.17
N ASN A 58 -3.34 10.27 2.29
CA ASN A 58 -3.16 10.84 3.63
C ASN A 58 -1.70 10.81 4.12
N PHE A 59 -0.80 10.20 3.35
CA PHE A 59 0.60 10.01 3.66
C PHE A 59 1.45 11.26 3.36
N THR A 60 1.10 12.37 4.00
CA THR A 60 1.85 13.64 3.85
C THR A 60 2.99 13.71 4.85
N LYS A 61 4.22 13.96 4.37
CA LYS A 61 5.35 14.29 5.26
C LYS A 61 5.22 15.67 5.88
N ASP A 62 4.41 16.54 5.25
CA ASP A 62 3.95 17.84 5.73
C ASP A 62 2.65 18.16 4.98
N ALA A 63 1.50 18.20 5.66
CA ALA A 63 0.28 18.71 5.04
C ALA A 63 0.49 20.18 4.67
N ILE A 64 0.39 20.56 3.39
CA ILE A 64 0.23 21.99 3.07
C ILE A 64 -0.77 22.33 1.97
N SER A 65 -1.53 21.38 1.44
CA SER A 65 -2.80 21.75 0.83
C SER A 65 -3.74 20.56 0.81
N GLY A 66 -4.36 20.27 1.95
CA GLY A 66 -5.59 19.47 2.03
C GLY A 66 -6.76 20.17 1.35
N GLN A 67 -6.53 20.66 0.14
CA GLN A 67 -7.47 21.44 -0.64
C GLN A 67 -8.12 20.56 -1.71
N GLU A 68 -7.50 19.48 -2.18
CA GLU A 68 -8.07 18.58 -3.21
C GLU A 68 -9.20 17.65 -2.73
N GLY A 69 -9.84 18.01 -1.62
CA GLY A 69 -11.23 17.66 -1.34
C GLY A 69 -12.23 18.62 -2.01
N PHE A 70 -11.80 19.53 -2.89
CA PHE A 70 -12.68 20.40 -3.70
C PHE A 70 -13.73 19.55 -4.45
N ASP A 71 -15.04 19.62 -4.23
CA ASP A 71 -15.93 20.62 -3.60
C ASP A 71 -16.58 20.19 -2.26
#